data_AF-A0A7C7V3U3-F1
#
_entry.id   AF-A0A7C7V3U3-F1
#
_cell.length_a   1.000
_cell.length_b   1.000
_cell.length_c   1.000
_cell.angle_alpha   90.00
_cell.angle_beta   90.00
_cell.angle_gamma   90.00
#
_symmetry.space_group_name_H-M   'P 1'
#
loop_
_entity.id
_entity.type
_entity.pdbx_description
1 polymer ?
#
loop_
_entity_poly.entity_id
_entity_poly.type
_entity_poly.pdbx_seq_one_letter_code
_entity_poly.pdbx_strand_id
1 'polypeptide(L)'
;MNAWTKGPKPFTPAWYAQHPNAWKVTHPYAPAAAVALTTAAVAAWLTPPVAPIASTVVLQETVVVEGGTYPAVSAVDPAGEEGSGDGTQDASADVTEWLPVGIFTLYAPGETLATRMMELALLKDGRIGGTHYDRLRNQVDPITGSIDRSSMVLRWSVGEQGGVFEAPLDDLIKPEAGITVRLPDGAVTEWRLV
;
A
#
# COMPACT_ATOMS: atom_id res chain seq x y z
N MET A 1 -18.54 7.85 -23.11
CA MET A 1 -18.98 6.56 -22.53
C MET A 1 -17.73 5.72 -22.31
N ASN A 2 -17.47 5.26 -21.08
CA ASN A 2 -16.38 4.30 -20.84
C ASN A 2 -16.83 2.89 -21.30
N ALA A 3 -15.89 2.02 -21.67
CA ALA A 3 -16.23 0.69 -22.18
C ALA A 3 -16.94 -0.19 -21.14
N TRP A 4 -16.83 0.16 -19.85
CA TRP A 4 -17.28 -0.64 -18.71
C TRP A 4 -18.79 -0.55 -18.44
N THR A 5 -19.47 0.50 -18.90
CA THR A 5 -20.93 0.68 -18.70
C THR A 5 -21.80 -0.43 -19.30
N LYS A 6 -21.37 -1.08 -20.37
CA LYS A 6 -22.05 -2.22 -21.02
C LYS A 6 -21.17 -3.47 -21.12
N GLY A 7 -20.07 -3.51 -20.36
CA GLY A 7 -19.02 -4.52 -20.49
C GLY A 7 -18.90 -5.46 -19.30
N PRO A 8 -17.84 -6.31 -19.28
CA PRO A 8 -17.50 -7.06 -18.08
C PRO A 8 -17.29 -6.07 -16.92
N LYS A 9 -17.46 -6.56 -15.69
CA LYS A 9 -17.23 -5.81 -14.45
C LYS A 9 -15.98 -6.37 -13.75
N PRO A 10 -14.76 -5.98 -14.17
CA PRO A 10 -13.53 -6.47 -13.57
C PRO A 10 -13.52 -6.32 -12.05
N PHE A 11 -12.78 -7.19 -11.38
CA PHE A 11 -12.55 -7.17 -9.93
C PHE A 11 -13.82 -7.32 -9.05
N THR A 12 -14.95 -7.71 -9.64
CA THR A 12 -16.13 -8.16 -8.89
C THR A 12 -16.01 -9.64 -8.51
N PRO A 13 -16.73 -10.13 -7.48
CA PRO A 13 -16.72 -11.55 -7.14
C PRO A 13 -17.07 -12.47 -8.33
N ALA A 14 -18.05 -12.07 -9.14
CA ALA A 14 -18.46 -12.80 -10.34
C ALA A 14 -17.36 -12.84 -11.42
N TRP A 15 -16.58 -11.77 -11.55
CA TRP A 15 -15.44 -11.72 -12.46
C TRP A 15 -14.31 -12.62 -11.96
N TYR A 16 -13.96 -12.58 -10.67
CA TYR A 16 -12.95 -13.48 -10.12
C TYR A 16 -13.31 -14.97 -10.26
N ALA A 17 -14.60 -15.31 -10.20
CA ALA A 17 -15.06 -16.68 -10.47
C ALA A 17 -14.79 -17.14 -11.92
N GLN A 18 -14.74 -16.21 -12.88
CA GLN A 18 -14.43 -16.49 -14.29
C GLN A 18 -12.93 -16.38 -14.60
N HIS A 19 -12.14 -15.80 -13.69
CA HIS A 19 -10.72 -15.57 -13.83
C HIS A 19 -9.96 -16.15 -12.62
N PRO A 20 -9.90 -17.48 -12.47
CA PRO A 20 -9.34 -18.13 -11.28
C PRO A 20 -7.83 -17.88 -11.08
N ASN A 21 -7.12 -17.52 -12.15
CA ASN A 21 -5.69 -17.18 -12.11
C ASN A 21 -5.44 -15.69 -11.84
N ALA A 22 -6.49 -14.86 -11.76
CA ALA A 22 -6.33 -13.47 -11.40
C ALA A 22 -5.89 -13.37 -9.94
N TRP A 23 -4.84 -12.59 -9.70
CA TRP A 23 -4.48 -12.22 -8.35
C TRP A 23 -5.60 -11.36 -7.76
N LYS A 24 -5.89 -11.56 -6.47
CA LYS A 24 -6.86 -10.77 -5.71
C LYS A 24 -6.28 -10.40 -4.36
N VAL A 25 -6.60 -9.20 -3.88
CA VAL A 25 -6.32 -8.85 -2.48
C VAL A 25 -7.10 -9.81 -1.57
N THR A 26 -6.40 -10.54 -0.70
CA THR A 26 -7.01 -11.24 0.44
C THR A 26 -6.60 -10.53 1.71
N HIS A 27 -7.52 -9.80 2.32
CA HIS A 27 -7.28 -9.08 3.57
C HIS A 27 -8.14 -9.71 4.70
N PRO A 28 -7.54 -10.28 5.77
CA PRO A 28 -8.30 -10.87 6.88
C PRO A 28 -9.07 -9.81 7.69
N TYR A 29 -8.53 -8.58 7.75
CA TYR A 29 -9.15 -7.44 8.44
C TYR A 29 -9.33 -6.23 7.53
N ALA A 30 -10.07 -6.35 6.43
CA ALA A 30 -10.47 -5.14 5.70
C ALA A 30 -11.15 -4.21 6.72
N PRO A 31 -10.62 -3.01 7.05
CA PRO A 31 -11.33 -2.13 7.94
C PRO A 31 -12.67 -1.85 7.28
N ALA A 32 -13.73 -2.26 7.99
CA ALA A 32 -15.09 -1.95 7.62
C ALA A 32 -15.17 -0.43 7.42
N ALA A 33 -15.39 -0.03 6.16
CA ALA A 33 -15.48 1.36 5.68
C ALA A 33 -14.14 2.10 5.44
N ALA A 34 -13.75 2.18 4.17
CA ALA A 34 -13.37 3.42 3.47
C ALA A 34 -12.56 4.48 4.27
N VAL A 35 -11.42 4.11 4.83
CA VAL A 35 -10.39 5.12 5.10
C VAL A 35 -9.79 5.49 3.74
N ALA A 36 -9.89 6.77 3.35
CA ALA A 36 -9.27 7.25 2.13
C ALA A 36 -7.76 6.94 2.18
N LEU A 37 -7.22 6.35 1.11
CA LEU A 37 -5.78 6.15 1.00
C LEU A 37 -5.11 7.53 1.04
N THR A 38 -4.16 7.70 1.95
CA THR A 38 -3.36 8.93 2.05
C THR A 38 -1.89 8.55 2.07
N THR A 39 -1.04 9.48 1.66
CA THR A 39 0.41 9.31 1.70
C THR A 39 0.92 9.05 3.11
N ALA A 40 0.33 9.68 4.13
CA ALA A 40 0.63 9.41 5.53
C ALA A 40 0.24 7.97 5.95
N ALA A 41 -0.92 7.48 5.51
CA ALA A 41 -1.35 6.11 5.79
C ALA A 41 -0.42 5.08 5.14
N VAL A 42 0.03 5.32 3.90
CA VAL A 42 0.99 4.43 3.23
C VAL A 42 2.37 4.49 3.88
N ALA A 43 2.84 5.68 4.29
CA ALA A 43 4.10 5.80 5.01
C ALA A 43 4.05 5.04 6.35
N ALA A 44 2.94 5.15 7.10
CA ALA A 44 2.72 4.38 8.32
C ALA A 44 2.68 2.87 8.04
N TRP A 45 2.02 2.44 6.96
CA TRP A 45 1.96 1.04 6.54
C TRP A 45 3.34 0.42 6.25
N LEU A 46 4.22 1.21 5.63
CA LEU A 46 5.57 0.77 5.26
C LEU A 46 6.57 0.82 6.42
N THR A 47 6.20 1.49 7.51
CA THR A 47 7.08 1.61 8.68
C THR A 47 7.10 0.28 9.41
N PRO A 48 8.28 -0.37 9.55
CA PRO A 48 8.36 -1.59 10.35
C PRO A 48 7.92 -1.28 11.79
N PRO A 49 7.29 -2.24 12.49
CA PRO A 49 6.95 -2.04 13.88
C PRO A 49 8.23 -1.69 14.67
N VAL A 50 8.24 -0.52 15.30
CA VAL A 50 9.27 -0.19 16.28
C VAL A 50 9.00 -1.11 17.46
N ALA A 51 9.93 -2.03 17.75
CA ALA A 51 9.85 -2.80 18.99
C ALA A 51 9.68 -1.80 20.14
N PRO A 52 8.73 -1.99 21.07
CA PRO A 52 8.58 -1.07 22.18
C PRO A 52 9.92 -0.99 22.90
N ILE A 53 10.60 0.15 22.79
CA ILE A 53 11.62 0.47 23.78
C ILE A 53 10.85 0.51 25.10
N ALA A 54 11.16 -0.40 26.02
CA ALA A 54 10.69 -0.28 27.39
C ALA A 54 11.34 0.99 27.96
N SER A 55 10.72 2.13 27.71
CA SER A 55 11.19 3.44 28.14
C SER A 55 9.94 4.22 28.51
N THR A 56 9.54 4.07 29.76
CA THR A 56 8.59 4.97 30.40
C THR A 56 9.16 6.37 30.31
N VAL A 57 8.62 7.20 29.42
CA VAL A 57 8.89 8.64 29.42
C VAL A 57 8.09 9.22 30.58
N VAL A 58 8.76 9.46 31.71
CA VAL A 58 8.23 10.31 32.78
C VAL A 58 8.46 11.75 32.34
N LEU A 59 7.39 12.48 32.04
CA LEU A 59 7.46 13.93 31.84
C LEU A 59 7.80 14.57 33.19
N GLN A 60 9.07 14.94 33.39
CA GLN A 60 9.46 15.78 34.53
C GLN A 60 9.24 17.25 34.14
N GLU A 61 8.13 17.82 34.61
CA GLU A 61 7.95 19.26 34.67
C GLU A 61 8.98 19.84 35.66
N THR A 62 9.83 20.73 35.17
CA THR A 62 10.94 21.31 35.92
C THR A 62 10.43 22.47 36.78
N VAL A 63 10.45 22.34 38.11
CA VAL A 63 10.39 23.48 39.03
C VAL A 63 11.82 23.85 39.43
N VAL A 64 12.26 25.02 39.00
CA VAL A 64 13.54 25.62 39.39
C VAL A 64 13.39 26.18 40.81
N VAL A 65 14.18 25.66 41.76
CA VAL A 65 14.45 26.33 43.04
C VAL A 65 15.97 26.32 43.26
N GLU A 66 16.50 27.47 43.67
CA GLU A 66 17.92 27.82 43.76
C GLU A 66 18.85 26.76 44.42
N GLY A 67 20.04 26.58 43.83
CA GLY A 67 21.23 26.09 44.53
C GLY A 67 21.57 24.60 44.41
N GLY A 68 22.45 24.26 43.46
CA GLY A 68 23.34 23.09 43.57
C GLY A 68 22.86 21.78 42.90
N THR A 69 23.71 21.22 42.04
CA THR A 69 23.53 19.95 41.32
C THR A 69 23.81 18.72 42.18
N TYR A 70 22.92 17.72 42.20
CA TYR A 70 23.22 16.26 42.22
C TYR A 70 21.97 15.46 41.74
N PRO A 71 22.05 14.56 40.75
CA PRO A 71 20.98 13.56 40.56
C PRO A 71 21.16 12.41 41.56
N ALA A 72 20.29 12.36 42.57
CA ALA A 72 20.01 11.13 43.30
C ALA A 72 18.74 10.51 42.70
N VAL A 73 18.87 9.35 42.07
CA VAL A 73 17.72 8.48 41.79
C VAL A 73 18.03 7.12 42.38
N SER A 74 17.41 6.87 43.53
CA SER A 74 17.29 5.54 44.12
C SER A 74 16.51 4.64 43.16
N ALA A 75 17.09 3.48 42.84
CA ALA A 75 16.36 2.37 42.24
C ALA A 75 15.36 1.84 43.27
N VAL A 76 14.09 1.71 42.88
CA VAL A 76 13.13 0.83 43.55
C VAL A 76 12.77 -0.28 42.58
N ASP A 77 13.28 -1.47 42.89
CA ASP A 77 12.86 -2.76 42.36
C ASP A 77 11.49 -3.11 42.98
N PRO A 78 10.52 -3.61 42.21
CA PRO A 78 9.57 -4.54 42.79
C PRO A 78 9.53 -5.84 41.98
N ALA A 79 10.12 -6.88 42.58
CA ALA A 79 9.80 -8.28 42.31
C ALA A 79 8.47 -8.68 42.99
N GLY A 80 7.67 -9.48 42.27
CA GLY A 80 6.56 -10.31 42.78
C GLY A 80 5.16 -9.68 42.63
N GLU A 81 4.11 -10.32 42.10
CA GLU A 81 3.89 -11.68 41.64
C GLU A 81 2.69 -11.70 40.66
N GLU A 82 2.85 -12.52 39.61
CA GLU A 82 1.90 -13.37 38.88
C GLU A 82 0.40 -12.99 38.80
N GLY A 83 -0.03 -12.63 37.59
CA GLY A 83 -1.41 -12.67 37.13
C GLY A 83 -1.46 -13.06 35.65
N SER A 84 -1.84 -14.31 35.41
CA SER A 84 -1.95 -14.96 34.09
C SER A 84 -2.78 -14.18 33.07
N GLY A 85 -2.27 -14.12 31.84
CA GLY A 85 -2.94 -13.56 30.68
C GLY A 85 -2.06 -13.69 29.45
N ASP A 86 -1.89 -14.93 28.99
CA ASP A 86 -1.34 -15.29 27.69
C ASP A 86 -1.99 -14.46 26.57
N GLY A 87 -1.15 -14.04 25.62
CA GLY A 87 -1.53 -13.11 24.56
C GLY A 87 -0.51 -12.00 24.35
N THR A 88 0.80 -12.30 24.43
CA THR A 88 1.77 -11.58 23.59
C THR A 88 1.34 -11.83 22.16
N GLN A 89 0.49 -10.94 21.63
CA GLN A 89 0.23 -10.87 20.21
C GLN A 89 1.54 -10.37 19.61
N ASP A 90 2.36 -11.35 19.24
CA ASP A 90 3.57 -11.21 18.49
C ASP A 90 3.27 -10.25 17.33
N ALA A 91 3.72 -8.99 17.44
CA ALA A 91 3.56 -7.98 16.41
C ALA A 91 4.54 -8.23 15.26
N SER A 92 4.69 -9.51 14.91
CA SER A 92 5.12 -9.97 13.60
C SER A 92 4.02 -9.53 12.64
N ALA A 93 4.06 -8.27 12.22
CA ALA A 93 3.24 -7.75 11.16
C ALA A 93 3.44 -8.67 9.94
N ASP A 94 2.48 -9.56 9.69
CA ASP A 94 2.56 -10.54 8.61
C ASP A 94 2.93 -9.81 7.32
N VAL A 95 4.11 -10.12 6.76
CA VAL A 95 4.59 -9.59 5.47
C VAL A 95 3.68 -10.05 4.31
N THR A 96 2.68 -10.87 4.62
CA THR A 96 1.65 -11.39 3.71
C THR A 96 0.45 -10.44 3.60
N GLU A 97 0.32 -9.43 4.46
CA GLU A 97 -0.82 -8.50 4.46
C GLU A 97 -0.67 -7.41 3.39
N TRP A 98 -1.73 -7.24 2.57
CA TRP A 98 -1.76 -6.32 1.43
C TRP A 98 -2.66 -5.11 1.72
N LEU A 99 -2.13 -3.90 1.56
CA LEU A 99 -2.88 -2.64 1.56
C LEU A 99 -3.41 -2.36 0.15
N PRO A 100 -4.74 -2.32 -0.09
CA PRO A 100 -5.28 -1.89 -1.38
C PRO A 100 -4.88 -0.44 -1.69
N VAL A 101 -4.32 -0.21 -2.87
CA VAL A 101 -4.02 1.14 -3.37
C VAL A 101 -5.21 1.66 -4.16
N GLY A 102 -5.76 0.85 -5.05
CA GLY A 102 -6.93 1.25 -5.82
C GLY A 102 -7.18 0.37 -7.03
N ILE A 103 -8.29 0.66 -7.69
CA ILE A 103 -8.65 0.13 -8.99
C ILE A 103 -8.67 1.29 -9.96
N PHE A 104 -7.93 1.18 -11.05
CA PHE A 104 -7.73 2.25 -12.01
C PHE A 104 -8.12 1.81 -13.41
N THR A 105 -8.65 2.75 -14.16
CA THR A 105 -8.89 2.65 -15.58
C THR A 105 -7.78 3.35 -16.34
N LEU A 106 -7.18 2.68 -17.33
CA LEU A 106 -6.03 3.21 -18.07
C LEU A 106 -6.43 3.74 -19.44
N TYR A 107 -5.81 4.85 -19.84
CA TYR A 107 -5.87 5.41 -21.18
C TYR A 107 -4.45 5.64 -21.70
N ALA A 108 -4.08 4.95 -22.78
CA ALA A 108 -2.86 5.26 -23.52
C ALA A 108 -3.02 6.60 -24.28
N PRO A 109 -1.92 7.23 -24.76
CA PRO A 109 -1.99 8.49 -25.49
C PRO A 109 -3.00 8.44 -26.64
N GLY A 110 -3.89 9.43 -26.67
CA GLY A 110 -4.92 9.54 -27.71
C GLY A 110 -6.10 8.58 -27.57
N GLU A 111 -6.11 7.64 -26.60
CA GLU A 111 -7.28 6.80 -26.34
C GLU A 111 -8.39 7.60 -25.64
N THR A 112 -9.59 7.57 -26.21
CA THR A 112 -10.81 8.15 -25.59
C THR A 112 -11.71 7.09 -24.95
N LEU A 113 -11.42 5.81 -25.24
CA LEU A 113 -12.13 4.66 -24.72
C LEU A 113 -11.16 3.80 -23.92
N ALA A 114 -11.35 3.74 -22.61
CA ALA A 114 -10.57 2.82 -21.80
C ALA A 114 -11.00 1.38 -22.02
N THR A 115 -10.02 0.56 -22.34
CA THR A 115 -10.18 -0.89 -22.55
C THR A 115 -9.39 -1.71 -21.53
N ARG A 116 -8.66 -1.03 -20.65
CA ARG A 116 -7.77 -1.64 -19.65
C ARG A 116 -8.15 -1.15 -18.26
N MET A 117 -8.11 -2.06 -17.29
CA MET A 117 -8.20 -1.73 -15.87
C MET A 117 -7.10 -2.45 -15.10
N MET A 118 -6.70 -1.89 -13.96
CA MET A 118 -5.79 -2.56 -13.03
C MET A 118 -6.26 -2.42 -11.58
N GLU A 119 -5.99 -3.43 -10.76
CA GLU A 119 -6.03 -3.35 -9.30
C GLU A 119 -4.58 -3.33 -8.80
N LEU A 120 -4.27 -2.43 -7.86
CA LEU A 120 -2.95 -2.32 -7.21
C LEU A 120 -3.09 -2.47 -5.69
N ALA A 121 -2.10 -3.15 -5.09
CA ALA A 121 -1.96 -3.28 -3.65
C ALA A 121 -0.48 -3.31 -3.22
N LEU A 122 -0.22 -3.02 -1.95
CA LEU A 122 1.11 -2.83 -1.39
C LEU A 122 1.34 -3.70 -0.14
N LEU A 123 2.41 -4.47 -0.12
CA LEU A 123 2.88 -5.17 1.08
C LEU A 123 3.63 -4.22 2.02
N LYS A 124 3.70 -4.57 3.31
CA LYS A 124 4.46 -3.82 4.32
C LYS A 124 5.96 -3.71 4.00
N ASP A 125 6.51 -4.66 3.25
CA ASP A 125 7.89 -4.62 2.77
C ASP A 125 8.09 -3.66 1.57
N GLY A 126 7.02 -3.11 1.00
CA GLY A 126 7.06 -2.18 -0.12
C GLY A 126 6.91 -2.83 -1.49
N ARG A 127 6.69 -4.14 -1.58
CA ARG A 127 6.34 -4.80 -2.85
C ARG A 127 4.93 -4.45 -3.29
N ILE A 128 4.76 -4.25 -4.60
CA ILE A 128 3.48 -4.01 -5.26
C ILE A 128 3.02 -5.31 -5.92
N GLY A 129 1.73 -5.59 -5.77
CA GLY A 129 1.02 -6.71 -6.39
C GLY A 129 -0.30 -6.23 -6.96
N GLY A 130 -0.87 -7.01 -7.86
CA GLY A 130 -2.11 -6.60 -8.51
C GLY A 130 -2.46 -7.44 -9.73
N THR A 131 -3.53 -7.01 -10.39
CA THR A 131 -4.00 -7.62 -11.63
C THR A 131 -4.30 -6.53 -12.65
N HIS A 132 -3.79 -6.71 -13.87
CA HIS A 132 -4.17 -5.95 -15.04
C HIS A 132 -5.13 -6.76 -15.91
N TYR A 133 -6.17 -6.11 -16.42
CA TYR A 133 -7.12 -6.71 -17.36
C TYR A 133 -7.23 -5.86 -18.63
N ASP A 134 -6.92 -6.46 -19.79
CA ASP A 134 -7.16 -5.91 -21.12
C ASP A 134 -8.41 -6.58 -21.72
N ARG A 135 -9.47 -5.78 -21.90
CA ARG A 135 -10.74 -6.27 -22.45
C ARG A 135 -10.66 -6.63 -23.93
N LEU A 136 -9.87 -5.91 -24.73
CA LEU A 136 -9.79 -6.16 -26.16
C LEU A 136 -9.16 -7.53 -26.44
N ARG A 137 -8.15 -7.88 -25.64
CA ARG A 137 -7.47 -9.19 -25.70
C ARG A 137 -8.13 -10.25 -24.83
N ASN A 138 -9.04 -9.85 -23.95
CA ASN A 138 -9.56 -10.67 -22.86
C ASN A 138 -8.44 -11.32 -22.04
N GLN A 139 -7.42 -10.54 -21.73
CA GLN A 139 -6.19 -11.00 -21.09
C GLN A 139 -6.11 -10.49 -19.66
N VAL A 140 -5.67 -11.36 -18.75
CA VAL A 140 -5.38 -11.05 -17.35
C VAL A 140 -3.90 -11.27 -17.12
N ASP A 141 -3.20 -10.23 -16.69
CA ASP A 141 -1.76 -10.27 -16.43
C ASP A 141 -1.47 -9.86 -14.98
N PRO A 142 -0.52 -10.54 -14.31
CA PRO A 142 -0.12 -10.17 -12.96
C PRO A 142 0.64 -8.85 -12.96
N ILE A 143 0.49 -8.08 -11.89
CA ILE A 143 1.29 -6.89 -11.62
C ILE A 143 2.32 -7.22 -10.55
N THR A 144 3.57 -6.79 -10.79
CA THR A 144 4.65 -6.86 -9.81
C THR A 144 5.42 -5.56 -9.79
N GLY A 145 5.89 -5.14 -8.63
CA GLY A 145 6.65 -3.90 -8.52
C GLY A 145 7.09 -3.59 -7.09
N SER A 146 7.46 -2.33 -6.87
CA SER A 146 7.83 -1.82 -5.57
C SER A 146 7.60 -0.31 -5.46
N ILE A 147 7.48 0.18 -4.22
CA ILE A 147 7.52 1.60 -3.90
C ILE A 147 8.93 2.01 -3.46
N ASP A 148 9.42 3.14 -3.96
CA ASP A 148 10.56 3.84 -3.36
C ASP A 148 10.07 4.56 -2.08
N ARG A 149 10.56 4.13 -0.92
CA ARG A 149 10.11 4.63 0.38
C ARG A 149 10.53 6.07 0.66
N SER A 150 11.56 6.56 -0.03
CA SER A 150 12.07 7.92 0.17
C SER A 150 11.30 8.93 -0.68
N SER A 151 11.02 8.58 -1.93
CA SER A 151 10.30 9.47 -2.85
C SER A 151 8.79 9.19 -2.92
N MET A 152 8.30 8.11 -2.32
CA MET A 152 6.92 7.63 -2.40
C MET A 152 6.45 7.44 -3.86
N VAL A 153 7.35 6.95 -4.72
CA VAL A 153 7.07 6.67 -6.14
C VAL A 153 6.89 5.16 -6.31
N LEU A 154 5.76 4.76 -6.87
CA LEU A 154 5.45 3.38 -7.21
C LEU A 154 5.99 3.08 -8.61
N ARG A 155 6.68 1.94 -8.75
CA ARG A 155 7.11 1.41 -10.04
C ARG A 155 6.67 -0.04 -10.17
N TRP A 156 5.95 -0.36 -11.24
CA TRP A 156 5.41 -1.70 -11.45
C TRP A 156 5.43 -2.12 -12.92
N SER A 157 5.39 -3.42 -13.17
CA SER A 157 5.32 -4.03 -14.51
C SER A 157 4.07 -4.89 -14.62
N VAL A 158 3.58 -5.04 -15.84
CA VAL A 158 2.41 -5.87 -16.18
C VAL A 158 2.87 -7.09 -16.98
N GLY A 159 2.78 -8.29 -16.39
CA GLY A 159 3.29 -9.51 -17.01
C GLY A 159 4.79 -9.43 -17.33
N GLU A 160 5.28 -10.36 -18.17
CA GLU A 160 6.70 -10.41 -18.57
C GLU A 160 7.05 -9.47 -19.73
N GLN A 161 6.07 -9.17 -20.58
CA GLN A 161 6.27 -8.43 -21.84
C GLN A 161 5.67 -7.02 -21.79
N GLY A 162 5.13 -6.61 -20.65
CA GLY A 162 4.57 -5.27 -20.48
C GLY A 162 5.63 -4.19 -20.28
N GLY A 163 5.18 -2.94 -20.38
CA GLY A 163 5.99 -1.80 -19.99
C GLY A 163 6.13 -1.66 -18.47
N VAL A 164 7.06 -0.79 -18.07
CA VAL A 164 7.23 -0.36 -16.67
C VAL A 164 6.46 0.93 -16.46
N PHE A 165 5.54 0.91 -15.51
CA PHE A 165 4.69 2.01 -15.11
C PHE A 165 5.30 2.68 -13.87
N GLU A 166 5.19 4.00 -13.80
CA GLU A 166 5.70 4.80 -12.70
C GLU A 166 4.73 5.93 -12.36
N ALA A 167 4.42 6.08 -11.07
CA ALA A 167 3.56 7.14 -10.55
C ALA A 167 3.93 7.51 -9.11
N PRO A 168 3.98 8.80 -8.75
CA PRO A 168 3.94 9.24 -7.36
C PRO A 168 2.67 8.73 -6.68
N LEU A 169 2.75 8.34 -5.41
CA LEU A 169 1.57 7.92 -4.65
C LEU A 169 0.49 9.00 -4.60
N ASP A 170 0.88 10.27 -4.47
CA ASP A 170 -0.04 11.41 -4.45
C ASP A 170 -0.89 11.50 -5.73
N ASP A 171 -0.37 11.02 -6.86
CA ASP A 171 -1.10 10.98 -8.13
C ASP A 171 -2.12 9.84 -8.15
N LEU A 172 -1.78 8.67 -7.59
CA LEU A 172 -2.68 7.52 -7.51
C LEU A 172 -3.87 7.72 -6.57
N ILE A 173 -3.81 8.70 -5.68
CA ILE A 173 -4.91 9.05 -4.75
C ILE A 173 -5.90 10.04 -5.40
N LYS A 174 -5.51 10.68 -6.51
CA LYS A 174 -6.37 11.66 -7.21
C LYS A 174 -7.43 10.93 -8.05
N PRO A 175 -8.57 11.60 -8.35
CA PRO A 175 -9.58 11.06 -9.27
C PRO A 175 -9.06 10.84 -10.71
N GLU A 176 -8.03 11.58 -11.10
CA GLU A 176 -7.40 11.47 -12.42
C GLU A 176 -5.92 11.86 -12.29
N ALA A 177 -5.03 11.10 -12.93
CA ALA A 177 -3.60 11.36 -12.92
C ALA A 177 -2.88 10.91 -14.19
N GLY A 178 -1.84 11.66 -14.57
CA GLY A 178 -0.86 11.25 -15.56
C GLY A 178 0.18 10.32 -14.91
N ILE A 179 0.56 9.26 -15.61
CA ILE A 179 1.60 8.33 -15.19
C ILE A 179 2.61 8.11 -16.30
N THR A 180 3.85 7.82 -15.93
CA THR A 180 4.89 7.51 -16.91
C THR A 180 4.89 6.02 -17.22
N VAL A 181 4.94 5.67 -18.50
CA VAL A 181 5.07 4.29 -18.97
C VAL A 181 6.28 4.19 -19.88
N ARG A 182 7.22 3.33 -19.50
CA ARG A 182 8.34 2.92 -20.33
C ARG A 182 7.97 1.62 -21.05
N LEU A 183 7.83 1.68 -22.36
CA LEU A 183 7.50 0.53 -23.20
C LEU A 183 8.71 -0.41 -23.38
N PRO A 184 8.49 -1.68 -23.78
CA PRO A 184 9.57 -2.66 -23.99
C PRO A 184 10.61 -2.24 -25.03
N ASP A 185 10.24 -1.39 -25.98
CA ASP A 185 11.14 -0.81 -27.00
C ASP A 185 11.99 0.37 -26.47
N GLY A 186 11.81 0.73 -25.19
CA GLY A 186 12.51 1.83 -24.52
C GLY A 186 11.81 3.19 -24.63
N ALA A 187 10.75 3.30 -25.43
CA ALA A 187 9.99 4.54 -25.55
C ALA A 187 9.32 4.91 -24.22
N VAL A 188 9.31 6.21 -23.91
CA VAL A 188 8.66 6.75 -22.71
C VAL A 188 7.44 7.54 -23.14
N THR A 189 6.31 7.24 -22.51
CA THR A 189 5.03 7.87 -22.84
C THR A 189 4.23 8.15 -21.58
N GLU A 190 3.40 9.17 -21.62
CA GLU A 190 2.47 9.49 -20.55
C GLU A 190 1.13 8.81 -20.80
N TRP A 191 0.63 8.10 -19.79
CA TRP A 191 -0.69 7.49 -19.78
C TRP A 191 -1.54 8.17 -18.73
N ARG A 192 -2.85 7.98 -18.80
CA ARG A 192 -3.77 8.52 -17.80
C ARG A 192 -4.46 7.40 -17.02
N LEU A 193 -4.54 7.57 -15.71
CA LEU A 193 -5.37 6.79 -14.79
C LEU A 193 -6.60 7.59 -14.35
N VAL A 194 -7.73 6.90 -14.23
CA VAL A 194 -9.02 7.39 -13.70
C VAL A 194 -9.66 6.34 -12.82
#